data_AF-A0A7S3FHB1-F1
#
_entry.id   AF-A0A7S3FHB1-F1
#
_cell.length_a   1.000
_cell.length_b   1.000
_cell.length_c   1.000
_cell.angle_alpha   90.00
_cell.angle_beta   90.00
_cell.angle_gamma   90.00
#
_symmetry.space_group_name_H-M   'P 1'
#
loop_
_entity.id
_entity.type
_entity.pdbx_description
1 polymer ?
#
loop_
_entity_poly.entity_id
_entity_poly.type
_entity_poly.pdbx_seq_one_letter_code
_entity_poly.pdbx_strand_id
1 'polypeptide(L)'
;VVGTGGYIALPTCLAAWALRVPLVVLESNAHPGAANRLLARVANVCGVAFGEAAAAMGPRAMALGNPTRAALARCGRGEACERLGLPVGAEQEQVLLVLGGSLGAGAINDAVEAALPLLLAEHPSLRVVWQCGSAYHEALAARVTLETHPRVLLAPFLHDMQAAYSAASVVVARAGAITCSELAATGSAAILVPSPNVAEDHQTANARALSEE
;
A
#
# COMPACT_ATOMS: atom_id res chain seq x y z
N VAL A 1 -23.43 -11.30 5.79
CA VAL A 1 -22.23 -11.74 5.03
C VAL A 1 -21.55 -10.51 4.46
N VAL A 2 -20.22 -10.45 4.54
CA VAL A 2 -19.42 -9.38 3.93
C VAL A 2 -18.66 -9.96 2.75
N GLY A 3 -18.85 -9.41 1.55
CA GLY A 3 -18.14 -9.79 0.34
C GLY A 3 -17.12 -8.73 -0.03
N THR A 4 -15.85 -9.13 -0.19
CA THR A 4 -14.73 -8.23 -0.56
C THR A 4 -14.27 -8.43 -2.01
N GLY A 5 -15.11 -9.04 -2.85
CA GLY A 5 -14.80 -9.33 -4.24
C GLY A 5 -14.01 -10.62 -4.49
N GLY A 6 -13.64 -10.81 -5.76
CA GLY A 6 -13.00 -12.03 -6.25
C GLY A 6 -13.97 -13.16 -6.61
N TYR A 7 -13.49 -14.11 -7.41
CA TYR A 7 -14.30 -15.23 -7.92
C TYR A 7 -14.82 -16.15 -6.80
N ILE A 8 -14.09 -16.24 -5.68
CA ILE A 8 -14.44 -17.07 -4.53
C ILE A 8 -15.62 -16.46 -3.74
N ALA A 9 -15.66 -15.14 -3.57
CA ALA A 9 -16.70 -14.48 -2.79
C ALA A 9 -18.07 -14.54 -3.48
N LEU A 10 -18.09 -14.63 -4.81
CA LEU A 10 -19.31 -14.58 -5.61
C LEU A 10 -20.35 -15.66 -5.24
N PRO A 11 -20.04 -16.98 -5.28
CA PRO A 11 -21.01 -18.02 -4.93
C PRO A 11 -21.49 -17.91 -3.48
N THR A 12 -20.60 -17.60 -2.53
CA THR A 12 -20.95 -17.46 -1.11
C THR A 12 -21.90 -16.29 -0.87
N CYS A 13 -21.65 -15.14 -1.53
CA CYS A 13 -22.51 -13.96 -1.39
C CYS A 13 -23.88 -14.16 -2.07
N LEU A 14 -23.92 -14.85 -3.22
CA LEU A 14 -25.19 -15.19 -3.89
C LEU A 14 -26.01 -16.18 -3.06
N ALA A 15 -25.38 -17.17 -2.43
CA ALA A 15 -26.04 -18.08 -1.51
C ALA A 15 -26.62 -17.34 -0.29
N ALA A 16 -25.85 -16.41 0.29
CA ALA A 16 -26.33 -15.57 1.38
C ALA A 16 -27.58 -14.76 0.98
N TRP A 17 -27.54 -14.14 -0.20
CA TRP A 17 -28.69 -13.42 -0.76
C TRP A 17 -29.91 -14.33 -0.97
N ALA A 18 -29.71 -15.53 -1.56
CA ALA A 18 -30.80 -16.49 -1.79
C ALA A 18 -31.45 -16.96 -0.47
N LEU A 19 -30.66 -17.08 0.60
CA LEU A 19 -31.12 -17.40 1.95
C LEU A 19 -31.65 -16.18 2.73
N ARG A 20 -31.76 -15.01 2.07
CA ARG A 20 -32.20 -13.73 2.68
C ARG A 20 -31.34 -13.27 3.86
N VAL A 21 -30.07 -13.67 3.89
CA VAL A 21 -29.09 -13.15 4.84
C VAL A 21 -28.58 -11.79 4.35
N PRO A 22 -28.51 -10.76 5.21
CA PRO A 22 -28.01 -9.45 4.81
C PRO A 22 -26.60 -9.52 4.21
N LEU A 23 -26.42 -8.86 3.07
CA LEU A 23 -25.17 -8.83 2.29
C LEU A 23 -24.62 -7.41 2.25
N VAL A 24 -23.37 -7.24 2.70
CA VAL A 24 -22.58 -6.02 2.52
C VAL A 24 -21.47 -6.33 1.53
N VAL A 25 -21.24 -5.46 0.55
CA VAL A 25 -20.13 -5.59 -0.40
C VAL A 25 -19.14 -4.47 -0.15
N LEU A 26 -17.85 -4.80 -0.13
CA LEU A 26 -16.75 -3.83 -0.02
C LEU A 26 -15.92 -3.87 -1.30
N GLU A 27 -15.79 -2.73 -1.95
CA GLU A 27 -14.90 -2.54 -3.10
C GLU A 27 -13.69 -1.70 -2.69
N SER A 28 -12.52 -2.30 -2.83
CA SER A 28 -11.25 -1.71 -2.41
C SER A 28 -10.60 -0.85 -3.50
N ASN A 29 -10.88 -1.11 -4.78
CA ASN A 29 -10.24 -0.41 -5.90
C ASN A 29 -11.10 0.73 -6.43
N ALA A 30 -10.46 1.70 -7.07
CA ALA A 30 -11.13 2.81 -7.75
C ALA A 30 -11.94 2.35 -8.95
N HIS A 31 -11.48 1.31 -9.65
CA HIS A 31 -12.25 0.62 -10.67
C HIS A 31 -12.84 -0.69 -10.10
N PRO A 32 -14.18 -0.81 -9.95
CA PRO A 32 -14.77 -1.97 -9.29
C PRO A 32 -14.64 -3.27 -10.08
N GLY A 33 -14.31 -4.35 -9.38
CA GLY A 33 -14.19 -5.67 -9.99
C GLY A 33 -15.54 -6.22 -10.47
N ALA A 34 -15.52 -7.05 -11.51
CA ALA A 34 -16.74 -7.62 -12.10
C ALA A 34 -17.63 -8.36 -11.10
N ALA A 35 -17.03 -9.11 -10.16
CA ALA A 35 -17.77 -9.81 -9.10
C ALA A 35 -18.51 -8.83 -8.18
N ASN A 36 -17.84 -7.76 -7.75
CA ASN A 36 -18.43 -6.73 -6.88
C ASN A 36 -19.53 -5.95 -7.58
N ARG A 37 -19.36 -5.60 -8.86
CA ARG A 37 -20.42 -4.98 -9.68
C ARG A 37 -21.66 -5.86 -9.80
N LEU A 38 -21.48 -7.17 -9.92
CA LEU A 38 -22.61 -8.11 -9.96
C LEU A 38 -23.29 -8.19 -8.59
N LEU A 39 -22.52 -8.38 -7.51
CA LEU A 39 -23.04 -8.47 -6.15
C LEU A 39 -23.71 -7.19 -5.67
N ALA A 40 -23.26 -6.02 -6.14
CA ALA A 40 -23.84 -4.72 -5.81
C ALA A 40 -25.32 -4.60 -6.22
N ARG A 41 -25.78 -5.41 -7.19
CA ARG A 41 -27.20 -5.47 -7.60
C ARG A 41 -28.10 -6.12 -6.55
N VAL A 42 -27.54 -6.96 -5.69
CA VAL A 42 -28.29 -7.72 -4.68
C VAL A 42 -27.91 -7.37 -3.24
N ALA A 43 -26.79 -6.68 -3.03
CA ALA A 43 -26.31 -6.25 -1.72
C ALA A 43 -27.26 -5.26 -1.02
N ASN A 44 -27.33 -5.32 0.30
CA ASN A 44 -28.06 -4.35 1.11
C ASN A 44 -27.33 -3.00 1.15
N VAL A 45 -26.00 -3.03 1.26
CA VAL A 45 -25.12 -1.86 1.30
C VAL A 45 -23.82 -2.17 0.56
N CYS A 46 -23.27 -1.18 -0.14
CA CYS A 46 -21.95 -1.27 -0.75
C CYS A 46 -21.03 -0.20 -0.12
N GLY A 47 -19.92 -0.60 0.49
CA GLY A 47 -18.84 0.30 0.86
C GLY A 47 -17.83 0.40 -0.28
N VAL A 48 -17.43 1.60 -0.65
CA VAL A 48 -16.38 1.83 -1.64
C VAL A 48 -15.22 2.61 -1.02
N ALA A 49 -13.99 2.22 -1.40
CA ALA A 49 -12.80 2.87 -0.91
C ALA A 49 -12.56 4.25 -1.55
N PHE A 50 -12.81 4.35 -2.85
CA PHE A 50 -12.65 5.59 -3.63
C PHE A 50 -14.01 6.07 -4.11
N GLY A 51 -14.26 7.39 -4.06
CA GLY A 51 -15.55 7.96 -4.43
C GLY A 51 -15.98 7.63 -5.87
N GLU A 52 -15.01 7.57 -6.79
CA GLU A 52 -15.24 7.26 -8.21
C GLU A 52 -15.87 5.87 -8.44
N ALA A 53 -15.58 4.91 -7.56
CA ALA A 53 -16.15 3.56 -7.62
C ALA A 53 -17.66 3.54 -7.34
N ALA A 54 -18.20 4.56 -6.66
CA ALA A 54 -19.59 4.59 -6.22
C ALA A 54 -20.58 4.49 -7.40
N ALA A 55 -20.30 5.19 -8.50
CA ALA A 55 -21.17 5.20 -9.68
C ALA A 55 -21.35 3.80 -10.28
N ALA A 56 -20.27 3.02 -10.35
CA ALA A 56 -20.30 1.64 -10.86
C ALA A 56 -20.88 0.62 -9.86
N MET A 57 -20.94 0.97 -8.57
CA MET A 57 -21.52 0.14 -7.50
C MET A 57 -23.00 0.46 -7.23
N GLY A 58 -23.55 1.51 -7.84
CA GLY A 58 -24.97 1.83 -7.82
C GLY A 58 -25.43 2.63 -6.58
N PRO A 59 -26.74 2.86 -6.42
CA PRO A 59 -27.28 3.85 -5.47
C PRO A 59 -27.12 3.46 -3.99
N ARG A 60 -26.72 2.22 -3.69
CA ARG A 60 -26.45 1.72 -2.33
C ARG A 60 -24.97 1.86 -1.95
N ALA A 61 -24.17 2.49 -2.81
CA ALA A 61 -22.75 2.71 -2.59
C ALA A 61 -22.51 3.92 -1.67
N MET A 62 -21.63 3.73 -0.70
CA MET A 62 -21.19 4.75 0.24
C MET A 62 -19.66 4.79 0.23
N ALA A 63 -19.08 5.98 0.06
CA ALA A 63 -17.64 6.18 0.17
C ALA A 63 -17.25 6.10 1.65
N LEU A 64 -16.61 5.00 2.03
CA LEU A 64 -16.22 4.70 3.42
C LEU A 64 -14.70 4.55 3.58
N GLY A 65 -13.94 4.51 2.48
CA GLY A 65 -12.53 4.16 2.51
C GLY A 65 -12.31 2.63 2.64
N ASN A 66 -11.04 2.20 2.56
CA ASN A 66 -10.69 0.85 2.95
C ASN A 66 -10.52 0.75 4.48
N PRO A 67 -10.85 -0.39 5.10
CA PRO A 67 -10.46 -0.65 6.47
C PRO A 67 -8.93 -0.69 6.56
N THR A 68 -8.35 0.24 7.31
CA THR A 68 -6.92 0.29 7.61
C THR A 68 -6.67 -0.20 9.04
N ARG A 69 -5.40 -0.49 9.37
CA ARG A 69 -5.05 -0.93 10.73
C ARG A 69 -5.21 0.25 11.69
N ALA A 70 -5.88 0.05 12.82
CA ALA A 70 -6.04 1.07 13.86
C ALA A 70 -4.70 1.65 14.34
N ALA A 71 -3.64 0.84 14.30
CA ALA A 71 -2.30 1.21 14.69
C ALA A 71 -1.59 2.18 13.72
N LEU A 72 -2.17 2.56 12.57
CA LEU A 72 -1.53 3.49 11.63
C LEU A 72 -1.62 4.97 12.07
N ALA A 73 -2.21 5.26 13.23
CA ALA A 73 -2.11 6.59 13.83
C ALA A 73 -0.63 6.99 13.97
N ARG A 74 -0.23 8.13 13.43
CA ARG A 74 1.18 8.55 13.45
C ARG A 74 1.70 8.65 14.87
N CYS A 75 2.90 8.11 15.11
CA CYS A 75 3.66 8.37 16.31
C CYS A 75 4.72 9.45 16.04
N GLY A 76 5.45 9.87 17.08
CA GLY A 76 6.53 10.84 16.92
C GLY A 76 7.62 10.29 16.00
N ARG A 77 8.14 11.11 15.08
CA ARG A 77 9.20 10.69 14.13
C ARG A 77 10.41 10.09 14.84
N GLY A 78 10.82 10.66 15.98
CA GLY A 78 11.93 10.13 16.78
C GLY A 78 11.66 8.72 17.31
N GLU A 79 10.46 8.50 17.89
CA GLU A 79 10.00 7.18 18.35
C GLU A 79 9.95 6.17 17.19
N ALA A 80 9.46 6.60 16.03
CA ALA A 80 9.40 5.78 14.83
C ALA A 80 10.80 5.34 14.36
N CYS A 81 11.76 6.27 14.31
CA CYS A 81 13.15 5.95 13.97
C CYS A 81 13.78 4.97 14.98
N GLU A 82 13.56 5.17 16.27
CA GLU A 82 14.04 4.28 17.32
C GLU A 82 13.48 2.86 17.18
N ARG A 83 12.17 2.72 16.96
CA ARG A 83 11.50 1.43 16.72
C ARG A 83 12.02 0.70 15.49
N LEU A 84 12.49 1.45 14.49
CA LEU A 84 13.11 0.90 13.27
C LEU A 84 14.62 0.67 13.42
N GLY A 85 15.22 0.97 14.57
CA GLY A 85 16.67 0.89 14.78
C GLY A 85 17.47 1.90 13.96
N LEU A 86 16.84 2.98 13.51
CA LEU A 86 17.50 4.07 12.79
C LEU A 86 18.16 5.01 13.82
N PRO A 87 19.44 5.42 13.63
CA PRO A 87 20.11 6.37 14.50
C PRO A 87 19.24 7.62 14.74
N VAL A 88 18.93 7.87 16.00
CA VAL A 88 18.11 9.01 16.43
C VAL A 88 19.02 10.22 16.50
N GLY A 89 18.69 11.34 15.85
CA GLY A 89 19.39 12.59 16.19
C GLY A 89 19.50 13.73 15.19
N ALA A 90 18.91 13.71 14.00
CA ALA A 90 18.82 14.94 13.21
C ALA A 90 17.40 15.17 12.73
N GLU A 91 16.79 16.28 13.19
CA GLU A 91 15.55 16.84 12.64
C GLU A 91 15.64 17.07 11.11
N GLN A 92 16.83 16.94 10.52
CA GLN A 92 17.16 17.13 9.12
C GLN A 92 17.34 15.82 8.31
N GLU A 93 17.34 14.65 8.95
CA GLU A 93 17.46 13.38 8.20
C GLU A 93 16.18 13.11 7.38
N GLN A 94 16.35 12.71 6.13
CA GLN A 94 15.27 12.33 5.23
C GLN A 94 15.19 10.81 5.17
N VAL A 95 13.98 10.25 5.21
CA VAL A 95 13.79 8.79 5.08
C VAL A 95 12.96 8.52 3.83
N LEU A 96 13.57 7.82 2.89
CA LEU A 96 12.89 7.20 1.77
C LEU A 96 12.41 5.82 2.18
N LEU A 97 11.09 5.64 2.26
CA LEU A 97 10.48 4.34 2.49
C LEU A 97 10.13 3.69 1.15
N VAL A 98 10.70 2.53 0.85
CA VAL A 98 10.39 1.75 -0.35
C VAL A 98 9.58 0.51 0.03
N LEU A 99 8.38 0.38 -0.53
CA LEU A 99 7.45 -0.72 -0.27
C LEU A 99 7.25 -1.60 -1.51
N GLY A 100 7.83 -2.81 -1.47
CA GLY A 100 7.64 -3.83 -2.49
C GLY A 100 6.44 -4.75 -2.25
N GLY A 101 5.83 -4.72 -1.05
CA GLY A 101 4.85 -5.73 -0.61
C GLY A 101 5.52 -7.04 -0.20
N SER A 102 4.78 -7.95 0.44
CA SER A 102 5.34 -9.18 1.03
C SER A 102 6.13 -10.07 0.04
N LEU A 103 5.62 -10.21 -1.18
CA LEU A 103 6.30 -10.93 -2.27
C LEU A 103 7.39 -10.11 -2.96
N GLY A 104 7.35 -8.78 -2.81
CA GLY A 104 8.27 -7.84 -3.44
C GLY A 104 7.80 -7.36 -4.80
N ALA A 105 8.48 -6.32 -5.29
CA ALA A 105 8.22 -5.70 -6.58
C ALA A 105 9.54 -5.55 -7.35
N GLY A 106 9.88 -6.55 -8.18
CA GLY A 106 11.14 -6.59 -8.94
C GLY A 106 11.50 -5.27 -9.62
N ALA A 107 10.61 -4.69 -10.41
CA ALA A 107 10.87 -3.42 -11.09
C ALA A 107 11.17 -2.24 -10.14
N ILE A 108 10.55 -2.18 -8.96
CA ILE A 108 10.89 -1.16 -7.95
C ILE A 108 12.26 -1.49 -7.35
N ASN A 109 12.49 -2.76 -7.03
CA ASN A 109 13.75 -3.20 -6.44
C ASN A 109 14.94 -2.90 -7.35
N ASP A 110 14.84 -3.23 -8.64
CA ASP A 110 15.89 -3.00 -9.64
C ASP A 110 16.17 -1.49 -9.80
N ALA A 111 15.13 -0.66 -9.82
CA ALA A 111 15.26 0.79 -9.92
C ALA A 111 15.94 1.39 -8.68
N VAL A 112 15.57 0.93 -7.49
CA VAL A 112 16.18 1.39 -6.23
C VAL A 112 17.63 0.92 -6.15
N GLU A 113 17.93 -0.33 -6.49
CA GLU A 113 19.30 -0.86 -6.53
C GLU A 113 20.20 -0.01 -7.43
N ALA A 114 19.74 0.31 -8.64
CA ALA A 114 20.50 1.13 -9.59
C ALA A 114 20.69 2.58 -9.13
N ALA A 115 19.69 3.18 -8.48
CA ALA A 115 19.73 4.57 -8.04
C ALA A 115 20.45 4.78 -6.70
N LEU A 116 20.57 3.74 -5.89
CA LEU A 116 21.04 3.82 -4.51
C LEU A 116 22.41 4.51 -4.34
N PRO A 117 23.45 4.20 -5.14
CA PRO A 117 24.76 4.85 -4.99
C PRO A 117 24.68 6.36 -5.22
N LEU A 118 23.93 6.78 -6.25
CA LEU A 118 23.75 8.20 -6.58
C LEU A 118 22.97 8.93 -5.49
N LEU A 119 21.83 8.37 -5.06
CA LEU A 119 20.98 8.93 -4.02
C LEU A 119 21.76 9.15 -2.71
N LEU A 120 22.57 8.17 -2.31
CA LEU A 120 23.35 8.25 -1.08
C LEU A 120 24.54 9.22 -1.18
N ALA A 121 25.08 9.43 -2.38
CA ALA A 121 26.15 10.40 -2.63
C ALA A 121 25.63 11.85 -2.66
N GLU A 122 24.50 12.09 -3.33
CA GLU A 122 23.91 13.43 -3.48
C GLU A 122 23.14 13.89 -2.24
N HIS A 123 22.62 12.96 -1.45
CA HIS A 123 21.87 13.27 -0.23
C HIS A 123 22.52 12.64 1.01
N PRO A 124 23.50 13.33 1.65
CA PRO A 124 24.19 12.82 2.83
C PRO A 124 23.27 12.47 4.01
N SER A 125 22.15 13.19 4.15
CA SER A 125 21.16 12.99 5.21
C SER A 125 20.04 11.99 4.85
N LEU A 126 20.10 11.37 3.67
CA LEU A 126 19.11 10.38 3.24
C LEU A 126 19.39 9.01 3.85
N ARG A 127 18.33 8.41 4.40
CA ARG A 127 18.25 7.00 4.75
C ARG A 127 17.23 6.30 3.86
N VAL A 128 17.48 5.04 3.56
CA VAL A 128 16.58 4.22 2.76
C VAL A 128 16.09 3.06 3.61
N VAL A 129 14.79 3.02 3.86
CA VAL A 129 14.11 1.88 4.48
C VAL A 129 13.43 1.11 3.36
N TRP A 130 13.91 -0.09 3.07
CA TRP A 130 13.54 -0.83 1.87
C TRP A 130 12.97 -2.20 2.19
N GLN A 131 11.65 -2.30 2.08
CA GLN A 131 10.91 -3.55 2.15
C GLN A 131 10.89 -4.20 0.76
N CYS A 132 11.87 -5.06 0.49
CA CYS A 132 12.12 -5.60 -0.85
C CYS A 132 11.27 -6.84 -1.21
N GLY A 133 10.67 -7.49 -0.21
CA GLY A 133 9.92 -8.73 -0.36
C GLY A 133 10.78 -9.97 -0.14
N SER A 134 10.16 -11.03 0.40
CA SER A 134 10.85 -12.27 0.77
C SER A 134 11.55 -12.94 -0.42
N ALA A 135 10.97 -12.86 -1.62
CA ALA A 135 11.53 -13.46 -2.83
C ALA A 135 12.83 -12.78 -3.32
N TYR A 136 13.11 -11.54 -2.89
CA TYR A 136 14.24 -10.75 -3.39
C TYR A 136 15.32 -10.50 -2.35
N HIS A 137 14.99 -10.65 -1.06
CA HIS A 137 15.85 -10.20 0.03
C HIS A 137 17.25 -10.80 0.02
N GLU A 138 17.38 -12.12 -0.10
CA GLU A 138 18.68 -12.79 -0.06
C GLU A 138 19.59 -12.31 -1.20
N ALA A 139 19.05 -12.28 -2.42
CA ALA A 139 19.80 -11.86 -3.59
C ALA A 139 20.19 -10.37 -3.53
N LEU A 140 19.30 -9.51 -3.01
CA LEU A 140 19.58 -8.09 -2.84
C LEU A 140 20.60 -7.83 -1.74
N ALA A 141 20.52 -8.52 -0.60
CA ALA A 141 21.45 -8.37 0.51
C ALA A 141 22.89 -8.76 0.12
N ALA A 142 23.06 -9.70 -0.82
CA ALA A 142 24.36 -10.06 -1.36
C ALA A 142 24.97 -9.00 -2.30
N ARG A 143 24.12 -8.23 -2.99
CA ARG A 143 24.56 -7.21 -3.98
C ARG A 143 24.68 -5.81 -3.38
N VAL A 144 23.70 -5.43 -2.58
CA VAL A 144 23.73 -4.21 -1.78
C VAL A 144 24.63 -4.54 -0.60
N THR A 145 25.94 -4.28 -0.71
CA THR A 145 26.89 -4.48 0.38
C THR A 145 26.47 -3.60 1.57
N LEU A 146 25.64 -4.14 2.48
CA LEU A 146 25.03 -3.36 3.56
C LEU A 146 26.08 -2.82 4.53
N GLU A 147 27.21 -3.52 4.66
CA GLU A 147 28.37 -3.10 5.44
C GLU A 147 28.95 -1.76 4.97
N THR A 148 28.84 -1.45 3.67
CA THR A 148 29.30 -0.16 3.11
C THR A 148 28.17 0.88 3.04
N HIS A 149 26.94 0.51 3.40
CA HIS A 149 25.76 1.37 3.32
C HIS A 149 25.00 1.41 4.66
N PRO A 150 25.58 1.99 5.74
CA PRO A 150 24.95 2.06 7.07
C PRO A 150 23.66 2.90 7.12
N ARG A 151 23.30 3.55 6.01
CA ARG A 151 22.08 4.36 5.83
C ARG A 151 20.94 3.56 5.17
N VAL A 152 21.14 2.28 4.90
CA VAL A 152 20.16 1.41 4.22
C VAL A 152 19.69 0.32 5.16
N LEU A 153 18.40 0.32 5.46
CA LEU A 153 17.70 -0.76 6.13
C LEU A 153 16.99 -1.60 5.07
N LEU A 154 17.59 -2.72 4.66
CA LEU A 154 16.98 -3.68 3.76
C LEU A 154 16.25 -4.76 4.57
N ALA A 155 14.98 -4.99 4.27
CA ALA A 155 14.16 -6.00 4.95
C ALA A 155 13.29 -6.79 3.96
N PRO A 156 13.04 -8.09 4.21
CA PRO A 156 12.09 -8.86 3.40
C PRO A 156 10.66 -8.38 3.65
N PHE A 157 10.34 -7.97 4.88
CA PHE A 157 9.03 -7.50 5.31
C PHE A 157 9.17 -6.52 6.48
N LEU A 158 8.33 -5.48 6.53
CA LEU A 158 8.26 -4.54 7.65
C LEU A 158 7.00 -4.83 8.46
N HIS A 159 7.20 -5.28 9.70
CA HIS A 159 6.09 -5.57 10.61
C HIS A 159 5.49 -4.29 11.21
N ASP A 160 6.36 -3.32 11.52
CA ASP A 160 5.97 -2.06 12.14
C ASP A 160 5.70 -0.97 11.09
N MET A 161 4.58 -1.10 10.39
CA MET A 161 4.18 -0.13 9.36
C MET A 161 3.86 1.25 9.95
N GLN A 162 3.42 1.32 11.21
CA GLN A 162 3.19 2.60 11.89
C GLN A 162 4.49 3.39 11.99
N ALA A 163 5.56 2.74 12.48
CA ALA A 163 6.88 3.35 12.54
C ALA A 163 7.41 3.67 11.14
N ALA A 164 7.27 2.75 10.17
CA ALA A 164 7.70 2.98 8.78
C ALA A 164 7.07 4.25 8.19
N TYR A 165 5.74 4.41 8.26
CA TYR A 165 5.07 5.60 7.73
C TYR A 165 5.35 6.87 8.54
N SER A 166 5.47 6.76 9.87
CA SER A 166 5.76 7.91 10.73
C SER A 166 7.19 8.43 10.54
N ALA A 167 8.13 7.52 10.26
CA ALA A 167 9.52 7.85 9.93
C ALA A 167 9.71 8.26 8.47
N ALA A 168 8.80 7.98 7.54
CA ALA A 168 8.99 8.31 6.13
C ALA A 168 8.84 9.82 5.85
N SER A 169 9.79 10.38 5.10
CA SER A 169 9.63 11.68 4.43
C SER A 169 8.86 11.53 3.12
N VAL A 170 9.19 10.47 2.36
CA VAL A 170 8.51 10.11 1.11
C VAL A 170 8.46 8.59 0.99
N VAL A 171 7.37 8.08 0.42
CA VAL A 171 7.13 6.67 0.19
C VAL A 171 7.17 6.35 -1.31
N VAL A 172 7.93 5.34 -1.72
CA VAL A 172 7.87 4.75 -3.07
C VAL A 172 7.18 3.41 -2.96
N ALA A 173 6.05 3.22 -3.65
CA ALA A 173 5.28 1.99 -3.54
C ALA A 173 4.50 1.67 -4.81
N ARG A 174 4.01 0.43 -4.90
CA ARG A 174 2.93 0.07 -5.84
C ARG A 174 1.62 0.75 -5.44
N ALA A 175 0.78 1.06 -6.42
CA ALA A 175 -0.54 1.68 -6.20
C ALA A 175 -1.64 0.66 -5.88
N GLY A 176 -1.36 -0.25 -4.95
CA GLY A 176 -2.37 -1.17 -4.43
C GLY A 176 -3.45 -0.41 -3.65
N ALA A 177 -4.68 -0.90 -3.69
CA ALA A 177 -5.81 -0.28 -2.99
C ALA A 177 -5.52 0.00 -1.50
N ILE A 178 -5.04 -1.02 -0.78
CA ILE A 178 -4.70 -0.88 0.64
C ILE A 178 -3.54 0.09 0.84
N THR A 179 -2.49 0.02 0.02
CA THR A 179 -1.36 0.96 0.10
C THR A 179 -1.83 2.40 -0.07
N CYS A 180 -2.68 2.68 -1.06
CA CYS A 180 -3.21 4.03 -1.29
C CYS A 180 -4.03 4.50 -0.09
N SER A 181 -4.87 3.64 0.47
CA SER A 181 -5.66 3.98 1.66
C SER A 181 -4.81 4.15 2.93
N GLU A 182 -3.75 3.36 3.11
CA GLU A 182 -2.79 3.55 4.21
C GLU A 182 -2.08 4.90 4.06
N LEU A 183 -1.64 5.26 2.84
CA LEU A 183 -1.00 6.56 2.55
C LEU A 183 -1.92 7.75 2.79
N ALA A 184 -3.19 7.66 2.37
CA ALA A 184 -4.21 8.68 2.64
C ALA A 184 -4.44 8.84 4.15
N ALA A 185 -4.57 7.73 4.87
CA ALA A 185 -4.80 7.73 6.31
C ALA A 185 -3.61 8.30 7.10
N THR A 186 -2.38 8.10 6.63
CA THR A 186 -1.16 8.61 7.29
C THR A 186 -0.75 10.01 6.82
N GLY A 187 -1.38 10.55 5.77
CA GLY A 187 -0.97 11.80 5.13
C GLY A 187 0.48 11.74 4.63
N SER A 188 0.88 10.60 4.06
CA SER A 188 2.25 10.37 3.61
C SER A 188 2.44 10.83 2.17
N ALA A 189 3.47 11.66 1.92
CA ALA A 189 3.89 11.98 0.56
C ALA A 189 4.38 10.71 -0.16
N ALA A 190 3.91 10.46 -1.38
CA ALA A 190 4.18 9.21 -2.08
C ALA A 190 4.46 9.38 -3.58
N ILE A 191 5.35 8.54 -4.09
CA ILE A 191 5.58 8.28 -5.50
C ILE A 191 5.03 6.89 -5.77
N LEU A 192 3.90 6.83 -6.47
CA LEU A 192 3.23 5.58 -6.81
C LEU A 192 3.69 5.06 -8.17
N VAL A 193 4.06 3.78 -8.21
CA VAL A 193 4.48 3.08 -9.43
C VAL A 193 3.50 1.94 -9.73
N PRO A 194 2.42 2.19 -10.50
CA PRO A 194 1.43 1.16 -10.82
C PRO A 194 2.05 -0.10 -11.43
N SER A 195 1.54 -1.26 -11.04
CA SER A 195 1.96 -2.54 -11.60
C SER A 195 1.35 -2.74 -13.01
N PRO A 196 2.15 -3.08 -14.03
CA PRO A 196 1.63 -3.36 -15.37
C PRO A 196 0.89 -4.70 -15.46
N ASN A 197 1.02 -5.56 -14.43
CA ASN A 197 0.57 -6.95 -14.46
C ASN A 197 -0.76 -7.17 -13.70
N VAL A 198 -1.47 -6.11 -13.34
CA VAL A 198 -2.75 -6.22 -12.64
C VAL A 198 -3.92 -6.18 -13.63
N ALA A 199 -4.97 -6.94 -13.32
CA ALA A 199 -6.19 -6.93 -14.12
C ALA A 199 -6.75 -5.50 -14.25
N GLU A 200 -7.33 -5.18 -15.41
CA GLU A 200 -8.04 -3.94 -15.71
C GLU A 200 -7.30 -2.64 -15.34
N ASP A 201 -5.97 -2.67 -15.21
CA ASP A 201 -5.15 -1.51 -14.83
C ASP A 201 -5.63 -0.80 -13.54
N HIS A 202 -6.19 -1.56 -12.60
CA HIS A 202 -6.78 -1.00 -11.37
C HIS A 202 -5.78 -0.17 -10.55
N GLN A 203 -4.47 -0.47 -10.60
CA GLN A 203 -3.47 0.29 -9.86
C GLN A 203 -3.27 1.70 -10.42
N THR A 204 -3.37 1.91 -11.73
CA THR A 204 -3.33 3.25 -12.31
C THR A 204 -4.56 4.05 -11.89
N ALA A 205 -5.73 3.42 -11.87
CA ALA A 205 -6.96 4.06 -11.36
C ALA A 205 -6.82 4.44 -9.88
N ASN A 206 -6.31 3.54 -9.03
CA ASN A 206 -6.09 3.83 -7.61
C ASN A 206 -5.11 5.01 -7.40
N ALA A 207 -4.01 5.04 -8.18
CA ALA A 207 -3.04 6.11 -8.09
C ALA A 207 -3.62 7.47 -8.49
N ARG A 208 -4.44 7.51 -9.56
CA ARG A 208 -5.12 8.73 -10.01
C ARG A 208 -6.11 9.22 -8.97
N ALA A 209 -6.96 8.32 -8.47
CA ALA A 209 -7.95 8.63 -7.44
C ALA A 209 -7.30 9.26 -6.20
N LEU A 210 -6.15 8.74 -5.75
CA LEU A 210 -5.42 9.34 -4.63
C LEU A 210 -4.76 10.68 -4.98
N SER A 211 -4.30 10.88 -6.22
CA SER A 211 -3.64 12.13 -6.63
C SER A 211 -4.60 13.32 -6.79
N GLU A 212 -5.89 13.03 -6.94
CA GLU A 212 -6.96 14.00 -7.15
C GLU A 212 -7.76 14.31 -5.86
N GLU A 213 -7.46 13.63 -4.74
CA GLU A 213 -7.96 13.94 -3.38
C GLU A 213 -7.24 15.14 -2.75
#